data_AF-A0A2V6W2F5-F1
#
_entry.id   AF-A0A2V6W2F5-F1
#
_cell.length_a   1.000
_cell.length_b   1.000
_cell.length_c   1.000
_cell.angle_alpha   90.00
_cell.angle_beta   90.00
_cell.angle_gamma   90.00
#
_symmetry.space_group_name_H-M   'P 1'
#
loop_
_entity.id
_entity.type
_entity.pdbx_description
1 polymer ?
#
loop_
_entity_poly.entity_id
_entity_poly.type
_entity_poly.pdbx_seq_one_letter_code
_entity_poly.pdbx_strand_id
1 'polypeptide(L)'
;MSKSADPWGIAPGYVSALGDWRKTSAETRRALLEAMGADASESGPPAAPVRVLRAGSRARLGLEGELQLEDGRVKPVRGTLPAGVPPGYHTLRTRTGETSVIVTPAACPQPPGRTWGWAAQLYATRSAASWGIGDLGDLRRLGAWSFRLGARILLVNPLSAPIPGVPQQPSPYYPSSRRFRNPLCLNIADMPGAREAGLDLEPLARAGQDLNVGRRIDRDAVFRLKSRALDLLWSRFAGDAELDEYRRREGRPLEEYSTFCVLAEHHGGGFTRWPAEYRRPDSPAVAEFRRSQRQRVDFHAWLQWQLDRQLADAAAACPLMQDLPIGVDPEGADAWAWQDTLALGATVGAPPDRYVAAGQNWLLPPFAPHRLRAAGYRPFIETIRAALRHARGLRIDHVMGLFRLFWIPSGLAPAAGGYVRYPADDLLGIVALECTRAGAFVVGEDLGTVEDGVRETLAQRRVLSYRCLWFEAGLPKAFPRLSLGAITTHDLPTIAGLWNGSDLDAQRKLGLNPNEEALGDIRHRLRRMTRVRADAPAERVIERAHDLLADARSVVVTATLDDALAVSERPNMPGTVNEWPNWSLALPVPLEDLERRPLALSIARRLAARRPARAVKKESSS
;
A
#
# COMPACT_ATOMS: atom_id res chain seq x y z
N MET A 1 -28.43 6.82 -14.21
CA MET A 1 -28.82 5.46 -14.65
C MET A 1 -27.56 4.74 -15.13
N SER A 2 -26.91 3.96 -14.27
CA SER A 2 -25.78 3.12 -14.69
C SER A 2 -26.35 1.95 -15.49
N LYS A 3 -26.11 1.92 -16.80
CA LYS A 3 -26.35 0.68 -17.58
C LYS A 3 -25.40 -0.38 -17.01
N SER A 4 -25.92 -1.55 -16.66
CA SER A 4 -25.12 -2.64 -16.10
C SER A 4 -23.91 -2.94 -16.98
N ALA A 5 -22.77 -3.25 -16.35
CA ALA A 5 -21.59 -3.71 -17.08
C ALA A 5 -21.93 -4.96 -17.90
N ASP A 6 -21.16 -5.21 -18.96
CA ASP A 6 -21.30 -6.44 -19.73
C ASP A 6 -20.85 -7.68 -18.92
N PRO A 7 -21.05 -8.91 -19.43
CA PRO A 7 -20.69 -10.13 -18.70
C PRO A 7 -19.21 -10.25 -18.29
N TRP A 8 -18.31 -9.52 -18.97
CA TRP A 8 -16.88 -9.45 -18.65
C TRP A 8 -16.55 -8.35 -17.64
N GLY A 9 -17.56 -7.59 -17.20
CA GLY A 9 -17.43 -6.51 -16.24
C GLY A 9 -17.05 -5.16 -16.86
N ILE A 10 -17.00 -5.04 -18.19
CA ILE A 10 -16.69 -3.77 -18.85
C ILE A 10 -17.91 -2.86 -18.80
N ALA A 11 -17.75 -1.66 -18.22
CA ALA A 11 -18.81 -0.68 -18.16
C ALA A 11 -19.07 -0.08 -19.57
N PRO A 12 -20.35 0.13 -19.97
CA PRO A 12 -20.69 0.71 -21.28
C PRO A 12 -20.34 2.20 -21.39
N GLY A 13 -19.98 2.82 -20.26
CA GLY A 13 -19.59 4.21 -20.14
C GLY A 13 -19.51 4.63 -18.68
N TYR A 14 -19.26 5.90 -18.43
CA TYR A 14 -19.14 6.47 -17.10
C TYR A 14 -19.50 7.96 -17.09
N VAL A 15 -19.85 8.48 -15.92
CA VAL A 15 -19.97 9.93 -15.69
C VAL A 15 -18.59 10.48 -15.40
N SER A 16 -18.12 11.43 -16.20
CA SER A 16 -16.83 12.10 -16.01
C SER A 16 -16.88 13.06 -14.82
N ALA A 17 -15.71 13.55 -14.35
CA ALA A 17 -15.65 14.57 -13.30
C ALA A 17 -16.28 15.92 -13.71
N LEU A 18 -16.59 16.10 -14.99
CA LEU A 18 -17.32 17.26 -15.51
C LEU A 18 -18.86 17.08 -15.45
N GLY A 19 -19.34 15.87 -15.13
CA GLY A 19 -20.76 15.55 -15.06
C GLY A 19 -21.32 14.93 -16.34
N ASP A 20 -20.56 14.93 -17.43
CA ASP A 20 -21.00 14.39 -18.71
C ASP A 20 -20.82 12.87 -18.79
N TRP A 21 -21.75 12.21 -19.48
CA TRP A 21 -21.65 10.78 -19.78
C TRP A 21 -20.66 10.52 -20.92
N ARG A 22 -19.65 9.70 -20.66
CA ARG A 22 -18.66 9.21 -21.63
C ARG A 22 -18.96 7.75 -21.96
N LYS A 23 -19.20 7.46 -23.24
CA LYS A 23 -19.43 6.09 -23.72
C LYS A 23 -18.10 5.36 -23.88
N THR A 24 -18.02 4.11 -23.42
CA THR A 24 -16.93 3.21 -23.77
C THR A 24 -17.05 2.85 -25.26
N SER A 25 -16.04 3.17 -26.06
CA SER A 25 -16.09 2.91 -27.50
C SER A 25 -16.04 1.41 -27.80
N ALA A 26 -16.49 1.00 -28.98
CA ALA A 26 -16.39 -0.40 -29.41
C ALA A 26 -14.93 -0.86 -29.54
N GLU A 27 -14.04 0.05 -29.95
CA GLU A 27 -12.59 -0.17 -30.04
C GLU A 27 -11.99 -0.39 -28.64
N THR A 28 -12.26 0.50 -27.69
CA THR A 28 -11.82 0.35 -26.30
C THR A 28 -12.31 -0.96 -25.71
N ARG A 29 -13.59 -1.29 -25.91
CA ARG A 29 -14.15 -2.55 -25.41
C ARG A 29 -13.42 -3.77 -25.99
N ARG A 30 -13.16 -3.80 -27.29
CA ARG A 30 -12.43 -4.90 -27.95
C ARG A 30 -11.01 -5.03 -27.39
N ALA A 31 -10.29 -3.92 -27.26
CA ALA A 31 -8.93 -3.92 -26.72
C ALA A 31 -8.88 -4.36 -25.24
N LEU A 32 -9.89 -3.99 -24.44
CA LEU A 32 -10.01 -4.45 -23.05
C LEU A 32 -10.28 -5.97 -22.97
N LEU A 33 -11.14 -6.52 -23.85
CA LEU A 33 -11.37 -7.97 -23.92
C LEU A 33 -10.08 -8.73 -24.32
N GLU A 34 -9.35 -8.20 -25.31
CA GLU A 34 -8.07 -8.76 -25.72
C GLU A 34 -7.04 -8.73 -24.57
N ALA A 35 -6.95 -7.62 -23.82
CA ALA A 35 -6.08 -7.50 -22.66
C ALA A 35 -6.46 -8.48 -21.52
N MET A 36 -7.75 -8.79 -21.39
CA MET A 36 -8.26 -9.83 -20.49
C MET A 36 -7.96 -11.25 -21.01
N GLY A 37 -7.53 -11.39 -22.27
CA GLY A 37 -7.44 -12.62 -23.03
C GLY A 37 -8.77 -13.36 -23.08
N ALA A 38 -9.84 -12.60 -23.30
CA ALA A 38 -11.20 -13.07 -23.54
C ALA A 38 -11.48 -13.11 -25.05
N ASP A 39 -12.25 -14.10 -25.50
CA ASP A 39 -12.76 -14.12 -26.87
C ASP A 39 -14.07 -13.31 -26.93
N ALA A 40 -14.15 -12.34 -27.86
CA ALA A 40 -15.31 -11.48 -28.01
C ALA A 40 -16.59 -12.21 -28.43
N SER A 41 -16.47 -13.45 -28.92
CA SER A 41 -17.61 -14.33 -29.25
C SER A 41 -18.21 -15.03 -28.03
N GLU A 42 -17.49 -15.10 -26.91
CA GLU A 42 -17.96 -15.74 -25.68
C GLU A 42 -19.00 -14.87 -24.96
N SER A 43 -20.02 -15.54 -24.39
CA SER A 43 -21.10 -14.88 -23.66
C SER A 43 -20.67 -14.35 -22.28
N GLY A 44 -19.49 -14.73 -21.79
CA GLY A 44 -18.92 -14.29 -20.52
C GLY A 44 -17.78 -15.20 -20.05
N PRO A 45 -17.14 -14.87 -18.93
CA PRO A 45 -16.03 -15.65 -18.40
C PRO A 45 -16.47 -17.04 -17.94
N PRO A 46 -15.55 -18.04 -18.00
CA PRO A 46 -15.84 -19.38 -17.51
C PRO A 46 -16.11 -19.39 -15.99
N ALA A 47 -16.82 -20.41 -15.53
CA ALA A 47 -17.09 -20.59 -14.11
C ALA A 47 -15.78 -20.87 -13.35
N ALA A 48 -15.50 -20.07 -12.32
CA ALA A 48 -14.33 -20.25 -11.49
C ALA A 48 -14.52 -21.34 -10.42
N PRO A 49 -13.49 -22.15 -10.12
CA PRO A 49 -13.52 -23.17 -9.06
C PRO A 49 -13.34 -22.56 -7.67
N VAL A 50 -14.04 -21.46 -7.38
CA VAL A 50 -14.06 -20.80 -6.07
C VAL A 50 -15.47 -20.34 -5.69
N ARG A 51 -15.79 -20.41 -4.40
CA ARG A 51 -17.00 -19.85 -3.79
C ARG A 51 -16.60 -19.01 -2.59
N VAL A 52 -16.99 -17.73 -2.58
CA VAL A 52 -16.78 -16.84 -1.43
C VAL A 52 -18.13 -16.62 -0.75
N LEU A 53 -18.18 -16.87 0.55
CA LEU A 53 -19.41 -16.87 1.33
C LEU A 53 -19.17 -16.09 2.63
N ARG A 54 -20.23 -15.52 3.19
CA ARG A 54 -20.16 -14.89 4.52
C ARG A 54 -20.47 -15.95 5.58
N ALA A 55 -19.72 -15.94 6.68
CA ALA A 55 -19.98 -16.81 7.82
C ALA A 55 -21.42 -16.62 8.33
N GLY A 56 -22.12 -17.73 8.60
CA GLY A 56 -23.52 -17.71 9.02
C GLY A 56 -24.54 -17.39 7.91
N SER A 57 -24.11 -17.16 6.66
CA SER A 57 -25.05 -16.96 5.55
C SER A 57 -25.73 -18.27 5.15
N ARG A 58 -27.00 -18.19 4.74
CA ARG A 58 -27.77 -19.30 4.14
C ARG A 58 -27.51 -19.44 2.63
N ALA A 59 -26.42 -18.88 2.13
CA ALA A 59 -26.13 -18.89 0.70
C ALA A 59 -25.89 -20.33 0.20
N ARG A 60 -26.45 -20.63 -0.98
CA ARG A 60 -26.30 -21.95 -1.61
C ARG A 60 -24.90 -22.07 -2.22
N LEU A 61 -24.20 -23.16 -1.90
CA LEU A 61 -22.98 -23.58 -2.58
C LEU A 61 -23.29 -24.13 -3.97
N GLY A 62 -24.48 -24.72 -4.14
CA GLY A 62 -24.93 -25.35 -5.39
C GLY A 62 -24.13 -26.61 -5.76
N LEU A 63 -23.36 -27.14 -4.82
CA LEU A 63 -22.47 -28.29 -4.97
C LEU A 63 -22.67 -29.26 -3.80
N GLU A 64 -22.40 -30.53 -4.03
CA GLU A 64 -22.44 -31.60 -3.02
C GLU A 64 -21.11 -32.32 -2.94
N GLY A 65 -20.68 -32.66 -1.73
CA GLY A 65 -19.37 -33.27 -1.50
C GLY A 65 -18.89 -33.17 -0.06
N GLU A 66 -17.59 -33.33 0.12
CA GLU A 66 -16.92 -33.24 1.42
C GLU A 66 -16.14 -31.92 1.51
N LEU A 67 -16.49 -31.08 2.48
CA LEU A 67 -15.78 -29.86 2.78
C LEU A 67 -14.68 -30.14 3.81
N GLN A 68 -13.44 -30.10 3.37
CA GLN A 68 -12.26 -30.07 4.22
C GLN A 68 -12.03 -28.64 4.71
N LEU A 69 -12.16 -28.43 6.02
CA LEU A 69 -11.90 -27.16 6.68
C LEU A 69 -10.39 -26.87 6.75
N GLU A 70 -10.05 -25.61 6.98
CA GLU A 70 -8.65 -25.14 7.08
C GLU A 70 -7.89 -25.86 8.21
N ASP A 71 -8.61 -26.21 9.28
CA ASP A 71 -8.09 -26.94 10.44
C ASP A 71 -8.06 -28.47 10.27
N GLY A 72 -8.36 -28.97 9.07
CA GLY A 72 -8.32 -30.39 8.73
C GLY A 72 -9.61 -31.18 9.03
N ARG A 73 -10.58 -30.60 9.75
CA ARG A 73 -11.88 -31.26 9.96
C ARG A 73 -12.66 -31.39 8.65
N VAL A 74 -13.49 -32.42 8.53
CA VAL A 74 -14.32 -32.66 7.33
C VAL A 74 -15.80 -32.54 7.68
N LYS A 75 -16.58 -31.89 6.81
CA LYS A 75 -18.04 -31.76 6.94
C LYS A 75 -18.73 -32.12 5.61
N PRO A 76 -19.82 -32.89 5.64
CA PRO A 76 -20.61 -33.14 4.43
C PRO A 76 -21.35 -31.87 3.99
N VAL A 77 -21.41 -31.63 2.68
CA VAL A 77 -22.11 -30.51 2.05
C VAL A 77 -23.23 -31.04 1.16
N ARG A 78 -24.45 -30.53 1.37
CA ARG A 78 -25.65 -30.82 0.56
C ARG A 78 -26.22 -29.52 -0.02
N GLY A 79 -25.53 -28.93 -0.97
CA GLY A 79 -25.96 -27.71 -1.69
C GLY A 79 -25.87 -26.39 -0.91
N THR A 80 -25.67 -26.40 0.41
CA THR A 80 -25.54 -25.22 1.27
C THR A 80 -24.34 -25.34 2.21
N LEU A 81 -23.78 -24.20 2.64
CA LEU A 81 -22.67 -24.19 3.59
C LEU A 81 -23.15 -24.76 4.95
N PRO A 82 -22.48 -25.79 5.50
CA PRO A 82 -22.86 -26.36 6.79
C PRO A 82 -22.81 -25.33 7.92
N ALA A 83 -23.68 -25.49 8.92
CA ALA A 83 -23.63 -24.65 10.11
C ALA A 83 -22.29 -24.80 10.86
N GLY A 84 -21.82 -23.70 11.44
CA GLY A 84 -20.60 -23.68 12.26
C GLY A 84 -19.29 -23.81 11.47
N VAL A 85 -19.29 -23.59 10.16
CA VAL A 85 -18.04 -23.42 9.40
C VAL A 85 -17.42 -22.07 9.77
N PRO A 86 -16.19 -22.04 10.33
CA PRO A 86 -15.53 -20.80 10.72
C PRO A 86 -15.08 -19.99 9.50
N PRO A 87 -14.83 -18.67 9.63
CA PRO A 87 -14.10 -17.93 8.60
C PRO A 87 -12.73 -18.57 8.33
N GLY A 88 -12.36 -18.74 7.06
CA GLY A 88 -11.14 -19.39 6.65
C GLY A 88 -11.12 -19.84 5.19
N TYR A 89 -10.06 -20.53 4.82
CA TYR A 89 -9.85 -21.11 3.49
C TYR A 89 -10.08 -22.62 3.54
N HIS A 90 -11.07 -23.11 2.79
CA HIS A 90 -11.50 -24.50 2.82
C HIS A 90 -11.51 -25.10 1.42
N THR A 91 -11.53 -26.42 1.33
CA THR A 91 -11.57 -27.15 0.06
C THR A 91 -12.79 -28.04 0.03
N LEU A 92 -13.68 -27.81 -0.93
CA LEU A 92 -14.80 -28.70 -1.21
C LEU A 92 -14.40 -29.71 -2.28
N ARG A 93 -14.42 -31.00 -1.92
CA ARG A 93 -14.22 -32.12 -2.84
C ARG A 93 -15.56 -32.65 -3.30
N THR A 94 -15.84 -32.54 -4.59
CA THR A 94 -17.04 -33.10 -5.21
C THR A 94 -16.64 -34.25 -6.15
N ARG A 95 -17.62 -34.94 -6.73
CA ARG A 95 -17.36 -35.95 -7.77
C ARG A 95 -16.73 -35.36 -9.04
N THR A 96 -16.86 -34.05 -9.25
CA THR A 96 -16.42 -33.35 -10.47
C THR A 96 -15.10 -32.59 -10.28
N GLY A 97 -14.51 -32.63 -9.09
CA GLY A 97 -13.23 -31.99 -8.78
C GLY A 97 -13.22 -31.24 -7.45
N GLU A 98 -12.18 -30.42 -7.26
CA GLU A 98 -12.02 -29.58 -6.07
C GLU A 98 -12.49 -28.15 -6.34
N THR A 99 -13.11 -27.52 -5.34
CA THR A 99 -13.52 -26.11 -5.36
C THR A 99 -13.05 -25.42 -4.09
N SER A 100 -12.36 -24.29 -4.23
CA SER A 100 -11.99 -23.45 -3.09
C SER A 100 -13.23 -22.81 -2.47
N VAL A 101 -13.37 -22.90 -1.15
CA VAL A 101 -14.46 -22.28 -0.39
C VAL A 101 -13.86 -21.31 0.60
N ILE A 102 -14.06 -20.02 0.37
CA ILE A 102 -13.58 -18.94 1.24
C ILE A 102 -14.74 -18.47 2.09
N VAL A 103 -14.66 -18.68 3.40
CA VAL A 103 -15.66 -18.18 4.35
C VAL A 103 -15.12 -16.92 5.00
N THR A 104 -15.85 -15.81 4.85
CA THR A 104 -15.42 -14.48 5.24
C THR A 104 -16.22 -13.97 6.45
N PRO A 105 -15.62 -13.17 7.34
CA PRO A 105 -16.39 -12.49 8.38
C PRO A 105 -17.31 -11.42 7.76
N ALA A 106 -18.35 -11.02 8.50
CA ALA A 106 -19.30 -10.03 8.01
C ALA A 106 -18.67 -8.63 7.82
N ALA A 107 -17.71 -8.26 8.67
CA ALA A 107 -17.06 -6.96 8.68
C ALA A 107 -15.62 -7.02 9.21
N CYS A 108 -14.84 -5.99 8.92
CA CYS A 108 -13.45 -5.86 9.35
C CYS A 108 -13.33 -5.52 10.86
N PRO A 109 -12.23 -5.93 11.53
CA PRO A 109 -11.91 -5.47 12.87
C PRO A 109 -11.80 -3.95 12.94
N GLN A 110 -12.00 -3.40 14.13
CA GLN A 110 -11.88 -1.96 14.38
C GLN A 110 -10.72 -1.66 15.32
N PRO A 111 -10.15 -0.45 15.27
CA PRO A 111 -9.23 -0.02 16.30
C PRO A 111 -9.94 -0.06 17.68
N PRO A 112 -9.20 -0.35 18.77
CA PRO A 112 -9.78 -0.53 20.11
C PRO A 112 -10.44 0.74 20.67
N GLY A 113 -10.16 1.90 20.07
CA GLY A 113 -10.77 3.18 20.41
C GLY A 113 -10.25 4.27 19.47
N ARG A 114 -10.59 5.53 19.78
CA ARG A 114 -10.03 6.67 19.05
C ARG A 114 -8.52 6.73 19.28
N THR A 115 -7.75 6.78 18.20
CA THR A 115 -6.29 6.85 18.22
C THR A 115 -5.76 7.94 17.31
N TRP A 116 -4.51 8.34 17.53
CA TRP A 116 -3.77 9.18 16.61
C TRP A 116 -2.38 8.61 16.32
N GLY A 117 -1.79 9.05 15.21
CA GLY A 117 -0.45 8.66 14.77
C GLY A 117 0.21 9.66 13.84
N TRP A 118 1.50 9.48 13.60
CA TRP A 118 2.19 10.16 12.50
C TRP A 118 2.02 9.37 11.20
N ALA A 119 1.83 10.09 10.09
CA ALA A 119 2.04 9.61 8.74
C ALA A 119 3.46 9.99 8.32
N ALA A 120 4.32 9.00 8.13
CA ALA A 120 5.74 9.16 7.86
C ALA A 120 6.11 8.57 6.50
N GLN A 121 6.87 9.35 5.74
CA GLN A 121 7.61 8.85 4.60
C GLN A 121 8.95 8.31 5.13
N LEU A 122 9.06 7.00 5.36
CA LEU A 122 10.23 6.38 6.00
C LEU A 122 11.54 6.76 5.33
N TYR A 123 11.57 6.78 3.99
CA TYR A 123 12.78 7.15 3.25
C TYR A 123 13.30 8.55 3.64
N ALA A 124 12.41 9.45 4.10
CA ALA A 124 12.73 10.83 4.45
C ALA A 124 13.14 11.02 5.91
N THR A 125 12.90 10.03 6.79
CA THR A 125 13.13 10.14 8.24
C THR A 125 14.52 9.67 8.64
N ARG A 126 15.56 10.38 8.17
CA ARG A 126 16.96 10.08 8.51
C ARG A 126 17.25 10.41 9.99
N SER A 127 18.02 9.58 10.68
CA SER A 127 18.80 9.97 11.86
C SER A 127 20.22 10.36 11.45
N ALA A 128 21.02 10.84 12.41
CA ALA A 128 22.45 11.08 12.17
C ALA A 128 23.22 9.81 11.74
N ALA A 129 22.73 8.62 12.11
CA ALA A 129 23.38 7.35 11.81
C ALA A 129 22.91 6.72 10.48
N SER A 130 21.85 7.24 9.86
CA SER A 130 21.30 6.70 8.61
C SER A 130 22.33 6.71 7.49
N TRP A 131 22.25 5.74 6.59
CA TRP A 131 23.08 5.70 5.38
C TRP A 131 22.34 6.40 4.24
N GLY A 132 22.21 7.73 4.29
CA GLY A 132 21.59 8.55 3.23
C GLY A 132 20.08 8.37 3.03
N ILE A 133 19.42 7.47 3.76
CA ILE A 133 17.97 7.20 3.68
C ILE A 133 17.47 6.70 5.03
N GLY A 134 16.24 7.05 5.42
CA GLY A 134 15.64 6.49 6.62
C GLY A 134 15.37 4.98 6.47
N ASP A 135 15.66 4.21 7.52
CA ASP A 135 15.55 2.75 7.54
C ASP A 135 14.77 2.20 8.74
N LEU A 136 14.66 0.88 8.91
CA LEU A 136 13.85 0.27 9.97
C LEU A 136 14.37 0.57 11.38
N GLY A 137 15.66 0.89 11.54
CA GLY A 137 16.21 1.40 12.79
C GLY A 137 15.66 2.80 13.11
N ASP A 138 15.60 3.66 12.09
CA ASP A 138 14.97 4.98 12.20
C ASP A 138 13.46 4.88 12.48
N LEU A 139 12.76 3.93 11.83
CA LEU A 139 11.34 3.68 12.10
C LEU A 139 11.12 3.22 13.54
N ARG A 140 11.96 2.33 14.06
CA ARG A 140 11.92 1.87 15.46
C ARG A 140 12.11 3.03 16.42
N ARG A 141 13.07 3.91 16.16
CA ARG A 141 13.29 5.14 16.96
C ARG A 141 12.08 6.07 16.92
N LEU A 142 11.59 6.39 15.72
CA LEU A 142 10.41 7.21 15.51
C LEU A 142 9.20 6.62 16.24
N GLY A 143 9.02 5.31 16.17
CA GLY A 143 8.00 4.54 16.89
C GLY A 143 8.07 4.76 18.39
N ALA A 144 9.25 4.55 18.99
CA ALA A 144 9.45 4.72 20.42
C ALA A 144 9.17 6.16 20.88
N TRP A 145 9.62 7.17 20.14
CA TRP A 145 9.31 8.57 20.42
C TRP A 145 7.81 8.88 20.31
N SER A 146 7.19 8.46 19.21
CA SER A 146 5.77 8.67 18.96
C SER A 146 4.89 8.05 20.04
N PHE A 147 5.24 6.83 20.47
CA PHE A 147 4.51 6.12 21.51
C PHE A 147 4.58 6.85 22.87
N ARG A 148 5.73 7.44 23.22
CA ARG A 148 5.90 8.30 24.42
C ARG A 148 5.03 9.55 24.36
N LEU A 149 4.84 10.11 23.16
CA LEU A 149 3.93 11.24 22.92
C LEU A 149 2.44 10.86 22.92
N GLY A 150 2.12 9.56 23.08
CA GLY A 150 0.75 9.07 23.15
C GLY A 150 0.15 8.63 21.81
N ALA A 151 0.92 8.63 20.73
CA ALA A 151 0.51 7.96 19.50
C ALA A 151 0.34 6.45 19.75
N ARG A 152 -0.57 5.83 19.01
CA ARG A 152 -0.78 4.36 19.06
C ARG A 152 -0.82 3.72 17.68
N ILE A 153 -0.43 4.47 16.66
CA ILE A 153 -0.25 3.97 15.30
C ILE A 153 0.82 4.84 14.60
N LEU A 154 1.57 4.26 13.67
CA LEU A 154 2.37 4.98 12.67
C LEU A 154 1.96 4.53 11.28
N LEU A 155 1.46 5.45 10.45
CA LEU A 155 1.23 5.19 9.03
C LEU A 155 2.55 5.40 8.30
N VAL A 156 3.00 4.39 7.55
CA VAL A 156 4.22 4.46 6.74
C VAL A 156 3.89 4.34 5.26
N ASN A 157 4.67 4.99 4.40
CA ASN A 157 4.60 4.74 2.96
C ASN A 157 4.83 3.25 2.64
N PRO A 158 4.45 2.79 1.45
CA PRO A 158 4.72 1.42 1.04
C PRO A 158 6.22 1.10 1.13
N LEU A 159 6.53 -0.02 1.78
CA LEU A 159 7.91 -0.52 1.95
C LEU A 159 8.26 -1.62 0.93
N SER A 160 7.46 -1.71 -0.13
CA SER A 160 7.46 -2.73 -1.16
C SER A 160 8.77 -2.74 -1.97
N ALA A 161 9.21 -3.93 -2.40
CA ALA A 161 10.47 -4.08 -3.12
C ALA A 161 10.40 -3.50 -4.54
N PRO A 162 11.39 -2.69 -4.99
CA PRO A 162 11.58 -2.36 -6.40
C PRO A 162 12.27 -3.51 -7.14
N ILE A 163 12.50 -3.34 -8.44
CA ILE A 163 13.36 -4.26 -9.20
C ILE A 163 14.79 -4.12 -8.62
N PRO A 164 15.51 -5.23 -8.33
CA PRO A 164 16.88 -5.15 -7.85
C PRO A 164 17.83 -4.48 -8.84
N GLY A 165 18.87 -3.81 -8.33
CA GLY A 165 19.90 -3.15 -9.14
C GLY A 165 19.70 -1.65 -9.31
N VAL A 166 20.50 -1.02 -10.16
CA VAL A 166 20.41 0.43 -10.43
C VAL A 166 19.86 0.68 -11.85
N PRO A 167 19.06 1.74 -12.06
CA PRO A 167 18.61 2.73 -11.07
C PRO A 167 17.52 2.18 -10.13
N GLN A 168 17.50 2.68 -8.90
CA GLN A 168 16.47 2.39 -7.91
C GLN A 168 15.21 3.20 -8.19
N GLN A 169 14.05 2.53 -8.24
CA GLN A 169 12.75 3.17 -8.38
C GLN A 169 12.43 4.01 -7.13
N PRO A 170 12.30 5.36 -7.24
CA PRO A 170 11.98 6.20 -6.08
C PRO A 170 10.52 6.08 -5.62
N SER A 171 9.57 5.80 -6.52
CA SER A 171 8.15 5.74 -6.18
C SER A 171 7.79 4.48 -5.39
N PRO A 172 7.31 4.60 -4.13
CA PRO A 172 6.84 3.45 -3.37
C PRO A 172 5.53 2.85 -3.95
N TYR A 173 4.86 3.58 -4.85
CA TYR A 173 3.64 3.16 -5.53
C TYR A 173 3.88 2.45 -6.87
N TYR A 174 5.14 2.28 -7.27
CA TYR A 174 5.55 1.51 -8.46
C TYR A 174 6.48 0.34 -8.09
N PRO A 175 6.09 -0.58 -7.18
CA PRO A 175 6.97 -1.64 -6.71
C PRO A 175 7.05 -2.82 -7.69
N SER A 176 8.17 -3.51 -7.70
CA SER A 176 8.32 -4.82 -8.36
C SER A 176 7.47 -5.90 -7.69
N SER A 177 7.36 -5.85 -6.36
CA SER A 177 6.50 -6.75 -5.60
C SER A 177 5.84 -6.04 -4.43
N ARG A 178 4.54 -6.29 -4.23
CA ARG A 178 3.78 -5.89 -3.03
C ARG A 178 3.89 -6.90 -1.89
N ARG A 179 4.40 -8.10 -2.18
CA ARG A 179 4.62 -9.17 -1.19
C ARG A 179 5.92 -9.00 -0.43
N PHE A 180 6.97 -8.56 -1.10
CA PHE A 180 8.31 -8.46 -0.55
C PHE A 180 8.74 -7.01 -0.30
N ARG A 181 9.79 -6.82 0.50
CA ARG A 181 10.19 -5.52 1.04
C ARG A 181 11.50 -5.04 0.43
N ASN A 182 11.67 -3.71 0.34
CA ASN A 182 12.85 -3.08 -0.22
C ASN A 182 14.08 -3.27 0.71
N PRO A 183 15.19 -3.88 0.25
CA PRO A 183 16.43 -3.99 1.03
C PRO A 183 17.01 -2.66 1.52
N LEU A 184 16.67 -1.53 0.88
CA LEU A 184 17.06 -0.20 1.37
C LEU A 184 16.53 0.10 2.78
N CYS A 185 15.44 -0.54 3.20
CA CYS A 185 14.87 -0.41 4.53
C CYS A 185 15.70 -1.11 5.63
N LEU A 186 16.69 -1.95 5.30
CA LEU A 186 17.53 -2.58 6.32
C LEU A 186 18.44 -1.56 7.01
N ASN A 187 18.44 -1.56 8.33
CA ASN A 187 19.49 -0.91 9.12
C ASN A 187 20.70 -1.84 9.19
N ILE A 188 21.83 -1.43 8.60
CA ILE A 188 23.04 -2.27 8.51
C ILE A 188 23.67 -2.48 9.89
N ALA A 189 23.62 -1.49 10.78
CA ALA A 189 24.23 -1.58 12.11
C ALA A 189 23.49 -2.55 13.05
N ASP A 190 22.22 -2.81 12.79
CA ASP A 190 21.38 -3.78 13.50
C ASP A 190 21.42 -5.19 12.86
N MET A 191 22.21 -5.41 11.80
CA MET A 191 22.36 -6.73 11.18
C MET A 191 23.19 -7.68 12.06
N PRO A 192 22.82 -8.97 12.16
CA PRO A 192 23.69 -9.98 12.76
C PRO A 192 25.06 -9.99 12.08
N GLY A 193 26.14 -9.99 12.87
CA GLY A 193 27.51 -9.93 12.36
C GLY A 193 28.09 -8.52 12.16
N ALA A 194 27.26 -7.46 12.19
CA ALA A 194 27.74 -6.09 11.92
C ALA A 194 28.73 -5.53 12.94
N ARG A 195 28.86 -6.17 14.11
CA ARG A 195 29.77 -5.80 15.20
C ARG A 195 30.81 -6.88 15.50
N GLU A 196 30.90 -7.92 14.67
CA GLU A 196 31.85 -9.02 14.88
C GLU A 196 33.30 -8.60 14.60
N ALA A 197 34.23 -9.13 15.38
CA ALA A 197 35.65 -8.87 15.19
C ALA A 197 36.13 -9.40 13.82
N GLY A 198 36.83 -8.55 13.06
CA GLY A 198 37.39 -8.93 11.75
C GLY A 198 36.51 -8.60 10.54
N LEU A 199 35.34 -7.97 10.75
CA LEU A 199 34.56 -7.34 9.69
C LEU A 199 34.49 -5.82 9.91
N ASP A 200 35.21 -5.06 9.09
CA ASP A 200 35.21 -3.59 9.18
C ASP A 200 34.20 -2.98 8.20
N LEU A 201 33.02 -2.63 8.73
CA LEU A 201 31.98 -1.89 8.00
C LEU A 201 32.08 -0.38 8.17
N GLU A 202 33.00 0.11 9.01
CA GLU A 202 33.09 1.51 9.40
C GLU A 202 33.36 2.44 8.20
N PRO A 203 34.23 2.11 7.21
CA PRO A 203 34.37 2.93 6.01
C PRO A 203 33.07 3.06 5.20
N LEU A 204 32.27 1.99 5.11
CA LEU A 204 30.98 2.02 4.42
C LEU A 204 29.94 2.80 5.23
N ALA A 205 29.98 2.71 6.57
CA ALA A 205 29.14 3.47 7.46
C ALA A 205 29.38 4.97 7.32
N ARG A 206 30.64 5.41 7.34
CA ARG A 206 31.01 6.81 7.12
C ARG A 206 30.55 7.30 5.74
N ALA A 207 30.85 6.55 4.68
CA ALA A 207 30.41 6.91 3.33
C ALA A 207 28.87 6.99 3.21
N GLY A 208 28.14 6.13 3.93
CA GLY A 208 26.69 6.17 4.01
C GLY A 208 26.18 7.40 4.76
N GLN A 209 26.82 7.77 5.88
CA GLN A 209 26.47 8.95 6.67
C GLN A 209 26.77 10.24 5.91
N ASP A 210 27.83 10.27 5.09
CA ASP A 210 28.15 11.41 4.23
C ASP A 210 27.04 11.69 3.20
N LEU A 211 26.22 10.69 2.83
CA LEU A 211 25.04 10.87 1.99
C LEU A 211 23.86 11.55 2.71
N ASN A 212 23.97 11.82 4.02
CA ASN A 212 23.00 12.64 4.74
C ASN A 212 23.17 14.13 4.45
N VAL A 213 24.25 14.54 3.77
CA VAL A 213 24.48 15.93 3.38
C VAL A 213 23.41 16.38 2.37
N GLY A 214 22.69 17.44 2.72
CA GLY A 214 21.57 17.94 1.92
C GLY A 214 20.32 17.04 1.99
N ARG A 215 19.21 17.52 1.42
CA ARG A 215 17.91 16.84 1.51
C ARG A 215 17.65 15.84 0.39
N ARG A 216 18.36 15.91 -0.74
CA ARG A 216 18.09 15.00 -1.86
C ARG A 216 18.61 13.60 -1.53
N ILE A 217 17.78 12.58 -1.74
CA ILE A 217 18.12 11.18 -1.49
C ILE A 217 18.69 10.57 -2.77
N ASP A 218 19.97 10.19 -2.74
CA ASP A 218 20.60 9.39 -3.80
C ASP A 218 20.43 7.89 -3.49
N ARG A 219 19.32 7.32 -3.95
CA ARG A 219 19.00 5.91 -3.71
C ARG A 219 19.99 4.94 -4.34
N ASP A 220 20.59 5.31 -5.45
CA ASP A 220 21.55 4.46 -6.15
C ASP A 220 22.86 4.37 -5.37
N ALA A 221 23.36 5.49 -4.86
CA ALA A 221 24.53 5.51 -3.98
C ALA A 221 24.28 4.71 -2.70
N VAL A 222 23.10 4.92 -2.07
CA VAL A 222 22.72 4.14 -0.88
C VAL A 222 22.62 2.65 -1.19
N PHE A 223 22.01 2.26 -2.32
CA PHE A 223 21.88 0.87 -2.72
C PHE A 223 23.23 0.20 -2.91
N ARG A 224 24.19 0.86 -3.57
CA ARG A 224 25.54 0.33 -3.76
C ARG A 224 26.26 0.12 -2.43
N LEU A 225 26.17 1.08 -1.51
CA LEU A 225 26.80 0.99 -0.19
C LEU A 225 26.18 -0.13 0.66
N LYS A 226 24.84 -0.14 0.80
CA LYS A 226 24.15 -1.16 1.58
C LYS A 226 24.34 -2.55 0.98
N SER A 227 24.26 -2.71 -0.35
CA SER A 227 24.50 -4.00 -1.01
C SER A 227 25.91 -4.54 -0.71
N ARG A 228 26.94 -3.69 -0.80
CA ARG A 228 28.32 -4.11 -0.46
C ARG A 228 28.44 -4.56 1.00
N ALA A 229 27.81 -3.85 1.94
CA ALA A 229 27.83 -4.25 3.34
C ALA A 229 27.07 -5.57 3.56
N LEU A 230 25.93 -5.75 2.90
CA LEU A 230 25.13 -6.98 2.97
C LEU A 230 25.86 -8.19 2.39
N ASP A 231 26.59 -8.03 1.28
CA ASP A 231 27.42 -9.11 0.71
C ASP A 231 28.55 -9.51 1.68
N LEU A 232 29.19 -8.54 2.34
CA LEU A 232 30.21 -8.82 3.35
C LEU A 232 29.64 -9.56 4.56
N LEU A 233 28.48 -9.12 5.08
CA LEU A 233 27.77 -9.78 6.17
C LEU A 233 27.37 -11.21 5.79
N TRP A 234 26.82 -11.39 4.60
CA TRP A 234 26.45 -12.70 4.06
C TRP A 234 27.64 -13.65 3.94
N SER A 235 28.82 -13.14 3.54
CA SER A 235 30.04 -13.97 3.42
C SER A 235 30.49 -14.60 4.74
N ARG A 236 30.06 -14.04 5.88
CA ARG A 236 30.34 -14.54 7.24
C ARG A 236 29.16 -15.29 7.85
N PHE A 237 27.98 -15.25 7.23
CA PHE A 237 26.79 -15.87 7.76
C PHE A 237 26.87 -17.40 7.62
N ALA A 238 26.85 -18.10 8.76
CA ALA A 238 27.02 -19.55 8.83
C ALA A 238 25.68 -20.33 8.83
N GLY A 239 24.55 -19.66 8.61
CA GLY A 239 23.20 -20.24 8.73
C GLY A 239 22.52 -19.94 10.05
N ASP A 240 21.19 -20.07 10.08
CA ASP A 240 20.35 -19.86 11.27
C ASP A 240 19.07 -20.72 11.15
N ALA A 241 18.67 -21.39 12.23
CA ALA A 241 17.46 -22.22 12.25
C ALA A 241 16.17 -21.39 12.05
N GLU A 242 16.16 -20.12 12.49
CA GLU A 242 15.04 -19.20 12.27
C GLU A 242 14.90 -18.82 10.79
N LEU A 243 16.00 -18.76 10.04
CA LEU A 243 15.94 -18.56 8.58
C LEU A 243 15.28 -19.76 7.90
N ASP A 244 15.60 -20.99 8.33
CA ASP A 244 14.96 -22.18 7.79
C ASP A 244 13.46 -22.24 8.12
N GLU A 245 13.07 -21.80 9.32
CA GLU A 245 11.66 -21.64 9.67
C GLU A 245 10.97 -20.56 8.83
N TYR A 246 11.62 -19.42 8.64
CA TYR A 246 11.12 -18.35 7.77
C TYR A 246 10.90 -18.87 6.34
N ARG A 247 11.85 -19.63 5.78
CA ARG A 247 11.72 -20.25 4.46
C ARG A 247 10.57 -21.24 4.38
N ARG A 248 10.36 -22.08 5.40
CA ARG A 248 9.21 -23.00 5.45
C ARG A 248 7.88 -22.24 5.52
N ARG A 249 7.83 -21.15 6.28
CA ARG A 249 6.63 -20.32 6.45
C ARG A 249 6.25 -19.58 5.18
N GLU A 250 7.21 -18.91 4.55
CA GLU A 250 6.97 -18.13 3.34
C GLU A 250 6.84 -19.01 2.08
N GLY A 251 7.53 -20.16 2.07
CA GLY A 251 7.40 -21.19 1.05
C GLY A 251 7.75 -20.73 -0.37
N ARG A 252 7.00 -21.25 -1.34
CA ARG A 252 7.22 -21.04 -2.77
C ARG A 252 7.26 -19.56 -3.19
N PRO A 253 6.38 -18.66 -2.71
CA PRO A 253 6.49 -17.22 -3.01
C PRO A 253 7.87 -16.62 -2.75
N LEU A 254 8.52 -16.96 -1.63
CA LEU A 254 9.86 -16.45 -1.30
C LEU A 254 10.93 -17.01 -2.24
N GLU A 255 10.83 -18.30 -2.57
CA GLU A 255 11.74 -18.97 -3.51
C GLU A 255 11.64 -18.35 -4.91
N GLU A 256 10.42 -18.10 -5.40
CA GLU A 256 10.16 -17.44 -6.68
C GLU A 256 10.70 -16.01 -6.70
N TYR A 257 10.39 -15.20 -5.68
CA TYR A 257 10.90 -13.82 -5.59
C TYR A 257 12.43 -13.77 -5.52
N SER A 258 13.04 -14.62 -4.69
CA SER A 258 14.50 -14.67 -4.56
C SER A 258 15.15 -15.08 -5.88
N THR A 259 14.52 -16.00 -6.63
CA THR A 259 14.98 -16.41 -7.96
C THR A 259 14.84 -15.30 -8.99
N PHE A 260 13.72 -14.58 -8.98
CA PHE A 260 13.54 -13.38 -9.80
C PHE A 260 14.66 -12.36 -9.55
N CYS A 261 15.02 -12.13 -8.28
CA CYS A 261 16.07 -11.18 -7.93
C CYS A 261 17.42 -11.58 -8.56
N VAL A 262 17.79 -12.86 -8.52
CA VAL A 262 19.02 -13.34 -9.15
C VAL A 262 18.95 -13.22 -10.67
N LEU A 263 17.82 -13.59 -11.29
CA LEU A 263 17.64 -13.41 -12.74
C LEU A 263 17.77 -11.94 -13.16
N ALA A 264 17.21 -11.02 -12.37
CA ALA A 264 17.32 -9.59 -12.59
C ALA A 264 18.76 -9.06 -12.42
N GLU A 265 19.56 -9.63 -11.52
CA GLU A 265 20.99 -9.32 -11.40
C GLU A 265 21.77 -9.75 -12.65
N HIS A 266 21.44 -10.91 -13.24
CA HIS A 266 22.12 -11.44 -14.42
C HIS A 266 21.70 -10.77 -15.74
N HIS A 267 20.43 -10.43 -15.88
CA HIS A 267 19.84 -9.99 -17.15
C HIS A 267 19.28 -8.56 -17.12
N GLY A 268 19.43 -7.86 -15.99
CA GLY A 268 18.80 -6.58 -15.73
C GLY A 268 17.31 -6.72 -15.40
N GLY A 269 16.68 -5.60 -15.04
CA GLY A 269 15.23 -5.53 -14.90
C GLY A 269 14.49 -5.82 -16.22
N GLY A 270 13.23 -6.23 -16.13
CA GLY A 270 12.40 -6.49 -17.30
C GLY A 270 12.42 -7.92 -17.79
N PHE A 271 11.62 -8.78 -17.17
CA PHE A 271 11.57 -10.19 -17.51
C PHE A 271 11.14 -10.43 -18.96
N THR A 272 10.40 -9.52 -19.59
CA THR A 272 10.02 -9.63 -21.01
C THR A 272 11.21 -9.60 -21.96
N ARG A 273 12.36 -9.05 -21.52
CA ARG A 273 13.61 -8.97 -22.28
C ARG A 273 14.59 -10.10 -22.00
N TRP A 274 14.34 -10.93 -20.97
CA TRP A 274 15.20 -12.06 -20.65
C TRP A 274 15.17 -13.12 -21.76
N PRO A 275 16.13 -14.07 -21.77
CA PRO A 275 16.03 -15.29 -22.57
C PRO A 275 14.66 -15.97 -22.38
N ALA A 276 14.08 -16.51 -23.46
CA ALA A 276 12.71 -17.02 -23.47
C ALA A 276 12.46 -18.06 -22.38
N GLU A 277 13.43 -18.92 -22.12
CA GLU A 277 13.39 -19.95 -21.07
C GLU A 277 13.27 -19.41 -19.64
N TYR A 278 13.64 -18.16 -19.36
CA TYR A 278 13.54 -17.54 -18.03
C TYR A 278 12.31 -16.65 -17.83
N ARG A 279 11.54 -16.40 -18.89
CA ARG A 279 10.38 -15.48 -18.83
C ARG A 279 9.21 -16.05 -18.03
N ARG A 280 9.18 -17.37 -17.81
CA ARG A 280 8.10 -18.06 -17.09
C ARG A 280 8.65 -18.68 -15.80
N PRO A 281 8.06 -18.38 -14.63
CA PRO A 281 8.56 -18.86 -13.33
C PRO A 281 8.49 -20.38 -13.16
N ASP A 282 7.59 -21.03 -13.90
CA ASP A 282 7.36 -22.48 -13.88
C ASP A 282 8.17 -23.25 -14.92
N SER A 283 9.07 -22.59 -15.66
CA SER A 283 9.89 -23.27 -16.66
C SER A 283 10.93 -24.20 -16.01
N PRO A 284 11.30 -25.32 -16.68
CA PRO A 284 12.38 -26.18 -16.22
C PRO A 284 13.72 -25.45 -16.09
N ALA A 285 14.00 -24.49 -16.98
CA ALA A 285 15.22 -23.71 -16.97
C ALA A 285 15.33 -22.80 -15.74
N VAL A 286 14.24 -22.20 -15.28
CA VAL A 286 14.22 -21.43 -14.02
C VAL A 286 14.49 -22.33 -12.82
N ALA A 287 13.92 -23.55 -12.81
CA ALA A 287 14.19 -24.51 -11.73
C ALA A 287 15.66 -24.98 -11.72
N GLU A 288 16.29 -25.14 -12.89
CA GLU A 288 17.72 -25.44 -13.00
C GLU A 288 18.60 -24.25 -12.59
N PHE A 289 18.30 -23.06 -13.09
CA PHE A 289 18.98 -21.82 -12.72
C PHE A 289 18.95 -21.59 -11.21
N ARG A 290 17.80 -21.79 -10.58
CA ARG A 290 17.66 -21.69 -9.13
C ARG A 290 18.56 -22.66 -8.38
N ARG A 291 18.69 -23.91 -8.85
CA ARG A 291 19.59 -24.91 -8.25
C ARG A 291 21.05 -24.51 -8.43
N SER A 292 21.45 -24.03 -9.61
CA SER A 292 22.83 -23.63 -9.87
C SER A 292 23.23 -22.33 -9.15
N GLN A 293 22.29 -21.42 -8.92
CA GLN A 293 22.50 -20.15 -8.21
C GLN A 293 22.05 -20.18 -6.74
N ARG A 294 22.01 -21.37 -6.12
CA ARG A 294 21.39 -21.56 -4.80
C ARG A 294 21.91 -20.60 -3.73
N GLN A 295 23.21 -20.34 -3.68
CA GLN A 295 23.79 -19.43 -2.68
C GLN A 295 23.28 -17.99 -2.82
N ARG A 296 23.12 -17.49 -4.06
CA ARG A 296 22.61 -16.13 -4.30
C ARG A 296 21.10 -16.03 -4.11
N VAL A 297 20.35 -17.08 -4.44
CA VAL A 297 18.93 -17.20 -4.09
C VAL A 297 18.76 -17.18 -2.56
N ASP A 298 19.61 -17.91 -1.85
CA ASP A 298 19.61 -17.97 -0.39
C ASP A 298 19.93 -16.63 0.27
N PHE A 299 20.81 -15.83 -0.34
CA PHE A 299 21.09 -14.45 0.06
C PHE A 299 19.84 -13.56 0.00
N HIS A 300 19.10 -13.57 -1.12
CA HIS A 300 17.86 -12.78 -1.24
C HIS A 300 16.78 -13.23 -0.25
N ALA A 301 16.68 -14.53 0.02
CA ALA A 301 15.81 -15.05 1.06
C ALA A 301 16.22 -14.57 2.46
N TRP A 302 17.53 -14.52 2.74
CA TRP A 302 18.09 -13.98 3.98
C TRP A 302 17.80 -12.49 4.14
N LEU A 303 17.91 -11.68 3.08
CA LEU A 303 17.53 -10.26 3.12
C LEU A 303 16.08 -10.06 3.55
N GLN A 304 15.14 -10.83 2.98
CA GLN A 304 13.72 -10.73 3.34
C GLN A 304 13.46 -11.19 4.78
N TRP A 305 14.17 -12.21 5.27
CA TRP A 305 14.10 -12.61 6.68
C TRP A 305 14.59 -11.50 7.63
N GLN A 306 15.71 -10.85 7.30
CA GLN A 306 16.24 -9.73 8.10
C GLN A 306 15.28 -8.52 8.09
N LEU A 307 14.64 -8.25 6.96
CA LEU A 307 13.57 -7.25 6.85
C LEU A 307 12.36 -7.63 7.73
N ASP A 308 11.93 -8.90 7.75
CA ASP A 308 10.84 -9.39 8.61
C ASP A 308 11.16 -9.17 10.10
N ARG A 309 12.41 -9.44 10.51
CA ARG A 309 12.88 -9.24 11.89
C ARG A 309 12.90 -7.77 12.28
N GLN A 310 13.61 -6.93 11.52
CA GLN A 310 13.71 -5.50 11.84
C GLN A 310 12.35 -4.79 11.77
N LEU A 311 11.45 -5.22 10.88
CA LEU A 311 10.09 -4.69 10.81
C LEU A 311 9.26 -5.10 12.03
N ALA A 312 9.43 -6.32 12.55
CA ALA A 312 8.82 -6.75 13.80
C ALA A 312 9.27 -5.87 14.98
N ASP A 313 10.58 -5.57 15.07
CA ASP A 313 11.14 -4.72 16.12
C ASP A 313 10.60 -3.28 16.03
N ALA A 314 10.49 -2.73 14.82
CA ALA A 314 9.89 -1.42 14.61
C ALA A 314 8.40 -1.40 15.00
N ALA A 315 7.65 -2.45 14.64
CA ALA A 315 6.24 -2.59 14.99
C ALA A 315 5.99 -2.81 16.50
N ALA A 316 6.96 -3.39 17.21
CA ALA A 316 6.92 -3.51 18.66
C ALA A 316 7.08 -2.15 19.37
N ALA A 317 7.86 -1.23 18.78
CA ALA A 317 8.03 0.12 19.34
C ALA A 317 6.77 0.99 19.21
N CYS A 318 6.04 0.87 18.09
CA CYS A 318 4.70 1.43 17.92
C CYS A 318 3.95 0.65 16.83
N PRO A 319 2.66 0.30 17.02
CA PRO A 319 1.89 -0.39 15.99
C PRO A 319 1.95 0.33 14.64
N LEU A 320 2.13 -0.42 13.56
CA LEU A 320 2.22 0.13 12.21
C LEU A 320 0.87 0.04 11.48
N MET A 321 0.56 1.09 10.71
CA MET A 321 -0.37 1.04 9.60
C MET A 321 0.46 1.00 8.32
N GLN A 322 0.41 -0.14 7.63
CA GLN A 322 1.06 -0.31 6.33
C GLN A 322 0.19 0.30 5.24
N ASP A 323 0.81 0.78 4.17
CA ASP A 323 0.13 1.34 3.00
C ASP A 323 0.33 0.42 1.80
N LEU A 324 -0.77 0.06 1.14
CA LEU A 324 -0.78 -0.90 0.05
C LEU A 324 -1.01 -0.20 -1.30
N PRO A 325 0.00 -0.17 -2.18
CA PRO A 325 -0.15 0.32 -3.55
C PRO A 325 -1.18 -0.47 -4.34
N ILE A 326 -1.81 0.23 -5.28
CA ILE A 326 -2.82 -0.34 -6.18
C ILE A 326 -2.28 -1.46 -7.09
N GLY A 327 -1.01 -1.38 -7.51
CA GLY A 327 -0.44 -2.28 -8.51
C GLY A 327 1.06 -2.48 -8.34
N VAL A 328 1.66 -3.07 -9.39
CA VAL A 328 3.08 -3.42 -9.46
C VAL A 328 3.66 -2.96 -10.79
N ASP A 329 4.97 -2.82 -10.85
CA ASP A 329 5.72 -2.66 -12.09
C ASP A 329 5.38 -3.84 -13.04
N PRO A 330 4.96 -3.59 -14.31
CA PRO A 330 4.68 -4.65 -15.28
C PRO A 330 5.87 -5.55 -15.60
N GLU A 331 7.08 -5.10 -15.27
CA GLU A 331 8.34 -5.81 -15.45
C GLU A 331 8.90 -6.38 -14.14
N GLY A 332 8.13 -6.25 -13.05
CA GLY A 332 8.50 -6.67 -11.69
C GLY A 332 8.27 -8.14 -11.38
N ALA A 333 8.67 -8.54 -10.17
CA ALA A 333 8.61 -9.91 -9.68
C ALA A 333 7.19 -10.45 -9.55
N ASP A 334 6.26 -9.62 -9.08
CA ASP A 334 4.85 -10.02 -8.98
C ASP A 334 4.21 -10.13 -10.37
N ALA A 335 4.60 -9.26 -11.32
CA ALA A 335 4.14 -9.36 -12.70
C ALA A 335 4.68 -10.63 -13.38
N TRP A 336 5.95 -10.95 -13.17
CA TRP A 336 6.58 -12.20 -13.63
C TRP A 336 5.91 -13.45 -13.03
N ALA A 337 5.60 -13.42 -11.72
CA ALA A 337 4.97 -14.54 -11.02
C ALA A 337 3.50 -14.77 -11.44
N TRP A 338 2.78 -13.69 -11.77
CA TRP A 338 1.32 -13.71 -11.90
C TRP A 338 0.81 -13.31 -13.29
N GLN A 339 1.62 -13.51 -14.33
CA GLN A 339 1.30 -13.20 -15.73
C GLN A 339 -0.08 -13.73 -16.14
N ASP A 340 -0.45 -14.93 -15.68
CA ASP A 340 -1.73 -15.56 -16.03
C ASP A 340 -2.94 -14.97 -15.30
N THR A 341 -2.74 -14.05 -14.36
CA THR A 341 -3.84 -13.39 -13.62
C THR A 341 -3.90 -11.89 -13.87
N LEU A 342 -2.85 -11.31 -14.43
CA LEU A 342 -2.78 -9.90 -14.80
C LEU A 342 -3.22 -9.70 -16.26
N ALA A 343 -3.76 -8.51 -16.56
CA ALA A 343 -4.04 -8.07 -17.92
C ALA A 343 -2.88 -7.17 -18.41
N LEU A 344 -1.78 -7.79 -18.87
CA LEU A 344 -0.57 -7.07 -19.29
C LEU A 344 -0.77 -6.18 -20.54
N GLY A 345 -1.86 -6.38 -21.30
CA GLY A 345 -2.28 -5.53 -22.42
C GLY A 345 -3.06 -4.27 -22.02
N ALA A 346 -3.18 -3.98 -20.72
CA ALA A 346 -3.83 -2.79 -20.20
C ALA A 346 -3.08 -2.23 -18.99
N THR A 347 -3.30 -0.95 -18.72
CA THR A 347 -2.75 -0.24 -17.57
C THR A 347 -3.86 0.42 -16.77
N VAL A 348 -3.67 0.56 -15.47
CA VAL A 348 -4.58 1.29 -14.59
C VAL A 348 -4.30 2.79 -14.69
N GLY A 349 -5.36 3.58 -14.61
CA GLY A 349 -5.24 5.03 -14.55
C GLY A 349 -6.49 5.68 -14.00
N ALA A 350 -6.66 6.95 -14.35
CA ALA A 350 -7.84 7.74 -14.06
C ALA A 350 -8.34 8.43 -15.33
N PRO A 351 -9.67 8.56 -15.51
CA PRO A 351 -10.21 9.30 -16.64
C PRO A 351 -9.84 10.80 -16.55
N PRO A 352 -9.95 11.55 -17.67
CA PRO A 352 -9.88 13.00 -17.66
C PRO A 352 -10.73 13.65 -16.56
N ASP A 353 -10.14 14.58 -15.83
CA ASP A 353 -10.83 15.36 -14.80
C ASP A 353 -10.45 16.86 -14.80
N ARG A 354 -10.99 17.61 -13.84
CA ARG A 354 -10.82 19.08 -13.73
C ARG A 354 -9.39 19.51 -13.35
N TYR A 355 -8.57 18.59 -12.85
CA TYR A 355 -7.20 18.85 -12.41
C TYR A 355 -6.18 18.30 -13.42
N VAL A 356 -6.51 17.18 -14.08
CA VAL A 356 -5.69 16.56 -15.13
C VAL A 356 -6.55 16.30 -16.37
N ALA A 357 -6.60 17.28 -17.26
CA ALA A 357 -7.46 17.27 -18.45
C ALA A 357 -7.18 16.11 -19.42
N ALA A 358 -5.96 15.57 -19.43
CA ALA A 358 -5.60 14.40 -20.26
C ALA A 358 -6.00 13.05 -19.63
N GLY A 359 -6.38 13.04 -18.35
CA GLY A 359 -6.42 11.83 -17.53
C GLY A 359 -5.02 11.41 -17.07
N GLN A 360 -4.95 10.30 -16.33
CA GLN A 360 -3.68 9.79 -15.79
C GLN A 360 -3.49 8.34 -16.22
N ASN A 361 -2.27 7.99 -16.62
CA ASN A 361 -1.85 6.60 -16.77
C ASN A 361 -0.81 6.29 -15.69
N TRP A 362 -1.10 5.31 -14.82
CA TRP A 362 -0.20 4.92 -13.74
C TRP A 362 0.76 3.81 -14.15
N LEU A 363 0.61 3.25 -15.36
CA LEU A 363 1.48 2.23 -15.96
C LEU A 363 1.52 0.89 -15.21
N LEU A 364 0.52 0.63 -14.38
CA LEU A 364 0.40 -0.60 -13.58
C LEU A 364 -0.57 -1.57 -14.26
N PRO A 365 -0.24 -2.85 -14.49
CA PRO A 365 -1.19 -3.81 -15.03
C PRO A 365 -2.22 -4.19 -13.97
N PRO A 366 -3.52 -4.21 -14.31
CA PRO A 366 -4.56 -4.66 -13.40
C PRO A 366 -4.65 -6.19 -13.33
N PHE A 367 -5.21 -6.72 -12.24
CA PHE A 367 -5.67 -8.11 -12.22
C PHE A 367 -6.87 -8.29 -13.15
N ALA A 368 -6.86 -9.30 -14.02
CA ALA A 368 -8.03 -9.70 -14.77
C ALA A 368 -9.05 -10.33 -13.81
N PRO A 369 -10.25 -9.73 -13.59
CA PRO A 369 -11.14 -10.15 -12.50
C PRO A 369 -11.53 -11.63 -12.56
N HIS A 370 -11.81 -12.15 -13.75
CA HIS A 370 -12.18 -13.54 -13.95
C HIS A 370 -11.00 -14.51 -13.74
N ARG A 371 -9.78 -14.14 -14.17
CA ARG A 371 -8.57 -14.96 -13.95
C ARG A 371 -8.13 -14.96 -12.49
N LEU A 372 -8.22 -13.82 -11.81
CA LEU A 372 -7.97 -13.72 -10.37
C LEU A 372 -8.94 -14.61 -9.59
N ARG A 373 -10.22 -14.64 -9.98
CA ARG A 373 -11.22 -15.53 -9.40
C ARG A 373 -10.93 -17.00 -9.73
N ALA A 374 -10.53 -17.31 -10.97
CA ALA A 374 -10.14 -18.67 -11.37
C ALA A 374 -8.93 -19.19 -10.57
N ALA A 375 -7.99 -18.31 -10.23
CA ALA A 375 -6.86 -18.58 -9.34
C ALA A 375 -7.24 -18.67 -7.85
N GLY A 376 -8.54 -18.67 -7.52
CA GLY A 376 -9.03 -18.71 -6.14
C GLY A 376 -8.64 -17.47 -5.32
N TYR A 377 -8.44 -16.32 -5.98
CA TYR A 377 -7.95 -15.07 -5.40
C TYR A 377 -6.55 -15.12 -4.78
N ARG A 378 -5.77 -16.18 -5.04
CA ARG A 378 -4.48 -16.41 -4.38
C ARG A 378 -3.51 -15.21 -4.46
N PRO A 379 -3.26 -14.58 -5.63
CA PRO A 379 -2.41 -13.39 -5.70
C PRO A 379 -2.86 -12.23 -4.78
N PHE A 380 -4.18 -12.00 -4.71
CA PHE A 380 -4.75 -10.96 -3.87
C PHE A 380 -4.63 -11.31 -2.38
N ILE A 381 -4.92 -12.55 -2.00
CA ILE A 381 -4.76 -13.05 -0.62
C ILE A 381 -3.31 -12.90 -0.16
N GLU A 382 -2.34 -13.35 -0.97
CA GLU A 382 -0.92 -13.23 -0.67
C GLU A 382 -0.50 -11.76 -0.50
N THR A 383 -0.99 -10.87 -1.37
CA THR A 383 -0.73 -9.43 -1.28
C THR A 383 -1.24 -8.83 0.03
N ILE A 384 -2.51 -9.09 0.40
CA ILE A 384 -3.09 -8.56 1.63
C ILE A 384 -2.39 -9.13 2.87
N ARG A 385 -2.10 -10.44 2.88
CA ARG A 385 -1.41 -11.10 3.99
C ARG A 385 -0.01 -10.53 4.21
N ALA A 386 0.74 -10.34 3.13
CA ALA A 386 2.06 -9.72 3.20
C ALA A 386 2.00 -8.26 3.68
N ALA A 387 1.03 -7.47 3.22
CA ALA A 387 0.84 -6.09 3.68
C ALA A 387 0.46 -6.00 5.17
N LEU A 388 -0.24 -7.01 5.71
CA LEU A 388 -0.64 -7.08 7.12
C LEU A 388 0.44 -7.63 8.05
N ARG A 389 1.56 -8.15 7.52
CA ARG A 389 2.67 -8.66 8.32
C ARG A 389 3.22 -7.53 9.21
N HIS A 390 3.27 -7.79 10.53
CA HIS A 390 3.64 -6.82 11.57
C HIS A 390 2.81 -5.53 11.61
N ALA A 391 1.63 -5.54 10.98
CA ALA A 391 0.73 -4.39 10.97
C ALA A 391 -0.41 -4.55 12.00
N ARG A 392 -0.95 -3.41 12.42
CA ARG A 392 -2.24 -3.31 13.14
C ARG A 392 -3.24 -2.44 12.39
N GLY A 393 -2.82 -1.80 11.31
CA GLY A 393 -3.67 -1.13 10.34
C GLY A 393 -3.19 -1.41 8.91
N LEU A 394 -4.12 -1.37 7.96
CA LEU A 394 -3.81 -1.37 6.53
C LEU A 394 -4.53 -0.19 5.86
N ARG A 395 -3.80 0.69 5.19
CA ARG A 395 -4.36 1.62 4.22
C ARG A 395 -4.33 0.95 2.85
N ILE A 396 -5.48 0.84 2.20
CA ILE A 396 -5.59 0.41 0.81
C ILE A 396 -5.68 1.67 -0.03
N ASP A 397 -4.64 1.92 -0.83
CA ASP A 397 -4.60 3.03 -1.78
C ASP A 397 -5.65 2.81 -2.88
N HIS A 398 -6.35 3.87 -3.27
CA HIS A 398 -7.43 3.83 -4.25
C HIS A 398 -8.41 2.67 -4.03
N VAL A 399 -9.12 2.64 -2.89
CA VAL A 399 -9.98 1.50 -2.48
C VAL A 399 -11.09 1.20 -3.49
N MET A 400 -11.43 2.17 -4.35
CA MET A 400 -12.28 1.99 -5.51
C MET A 400 -11.84 0.81 -6.38
N GLY A 401 -10.56 0.46 -6.41
CA GLY A 401 -10.03 -0.69 -7.13
C GLY A 401 -10.57 -2.05 -6.72
N LEU A 402 -11.18 -2.16 -5.53
CA LEU A 402 -11.93 -3.35 -5.12
C LEU A 402 -13.31 -3.46 -5.81
N PHE A 403 -13.81 -2.36 -6.37
CA PHE A 403 -15.12 -2.26 -7.02
C PHE A 403 -15.01 -2.12 -8.54
N ARG A 404 -14.14 -1.23 -9.00
CA ARG A 404 -13.85 -0.99 -10.41
C ARG A 404 -12.50 -0.29 -10.56
N LEU A 405 -11.82 -0.55 -11.67
CA LEU A 405 -10.64 0.22 -12.08
C LEU A 405 -10.86 0.79 -13.47
N PHE A 406 -10.33 1.98 -13.70
CA PHE A 406 -10.29 2.57 -15.03
C PHE A 406 -9.07 2.00 -15.77
N TRP A 407 -9.35 1.20 -16.80
CA TRP A 407 -8.34 0.53 -17.60
C TRP A 407 -8.10 1.29 -18.90
N ILE A 408 -6.83 1.45 -19.22
CA ILE A 408 -6.35 2.07 -20.45
C ILE A 408 -5.64 0.96 -21.24
N PRO A 409 -6.19 0.54 -22.39
CA PRO A 409 -5.50 -0.43 -23.25
C PRO A 409 -4.12 0.08 -23.66
N SER A 410 -3.15 -0.82 -23.73
CA SER A 410 -1.78 -0.48 -24.12
C SER A 410 -1.75 0.23 -25.48
N GLY A 411 -0.98 1.32 -25.56
CA GLY A 411 -0.87 2.14 -26.78
C GLY A 411 -1.97 3.18 -26.98
N LEU A 412 -3.03 3.20 -26.14
CA LEU A 412 -4.07 4.22 -26.21
C LEU A 412 -3.86 5.33 -25.16
N ALA A 413 -4.41 6.52 -25.46
CA ALA A 413 -4.41 7.65 -24.54
C ALA A 413 -5.36 7.39 -23.33
N PRO A 414 -5.12 8.01 -22.15
CA PRO A 414 -5.97 7.79 -20.98
C PRO A 414 -7.46 8.09 -21.23
N ALA A 415 -7.77 9.10 -22.06
CA ALA A 415 -9.15 9.43 -22.44
C ALA A 415 -9.90 8.28 -23.15
N ALA A 416 -9.19 7.33 -23.74
CA ALA A 416 -9.75 6.17 -24.42
C ALA A 416 -9.96 4.94 -23.50
N GLY A 417 -9.73 5.08 -22.20
CA GLY A 417 -9.97 4.01 -21.23
C GLY A 417 -11.45 3.78 -20.87
N GLY A 418 -11.71 2.72 -20.11
CA GLY A 418 -13.04 2.37 -19.61
C GLY A 418 -12.98 1.68 -18.25
N TYR A 419 -14.07 1.74 -17.48
CA TYR A 419 -14.13 1.06 -16.18
C TYR A 419 -14.38 -0.45 -16.35
N VAL A 420 -13.60 -1.25 -15.63
CA VAL A 420 -13.80 -2.69 -15.47
C VAL A 420 -14.19 -2.99 -14.03
N ARG A 421 -15.27 -3.75 -13.83
CA ARG A 421 -15.83 -4.15 -12.54
C ARG A 421 -15.05 -5.29 -11.89
N TYR A 422 -14.94 -5.21 -10.58
CA TYR A 422 -14.36 -6.24 -9.73
C TYR A 422 -15.42 -6.85 -8.81
N PRO A 423 -15.25 -8.12 -8.38
CA PRO A 423 -16.16 -8.78 -7.45
C PRO A 423 -15.95 -8.22 -6.03
N ALA A 424 -16.44 -7.00 -5.79
CA ALA A 424 -16.19 -6.24 -4.56
C ALA A 424 -16.56 -6.99 -3.28
N ASP A 425 -17.67 -7.73 -3.31
CA ASP A 425 -18.13 -8.50 -2.17
C ASP A 425 -17.16 -9.62 -1.77
N ASP A 426 -16.50 -10.24 -2.76
CA ASP A 426 -15.50 -11.29 -2.57
C ASP A 426 -14.20 -10.66 -2.04
N LEU A 427 -13.73 -9.59 -2.69
CA LEU A 427 -12.48 -8.91 -2.33
C LEU A 427 -12.56 -8.26 -0.94
N LEU A 428 -13.64 -7.55 -0.61
CA LEU A 428 -13.85 -6.98 0.73
C LEU A 428 -14.00 -8.07 1.79
N GLY A 429 -14.60 -9.21 1.45
CA GLY A 429 -14.68 -10.37 2.33
C GLY A 429 -13.29 -10.94 2.64
N ILE A 430 -12.43 -11.07 1.64
CA ILE A 430 -11.04 -11.52 1.80
C ILE A 430 -10.24 -10.51 2.64
N VAL A 431 -10.37 -9.21 2.38
CA VAL A 431 -9.75 -8.16 3.20
C VAL A 431 -10.19 -8.30 4.66
N ALA A 432 -11.49 -8.47 4.92
CA ALA A 432 -12.02 -8.64 6.26
C ALA A 432 -11.49 -9.91 6.95
N LEU A 433 -11.36 -11.02 6.20
CA LEU A 433 -10.78 -12.28 6.70
C LEU A 433 -9.32 -12.09 7.11
N GLU A 434 -8.47 -11.57 6.22
CA GLU A 434 -7.05 -11.38 6.49
C GLU A 434 -6.80 -10.35 7.59
N CYS A 435 -7.57 -9.25 7.62
CA CYS A 435 -7.52 -8.27 8.72
C CYS A 435 -7.90 -8.91 10.07
N THR A 436 -8.90 -9.79 10.09
CA THR A 436 -9.30 -10.52 11.30
C THR A 436 -8.18 -11.43 11.79
N ARG A 437 -7.53 -12.17 10.89
CA ARG A 437 -6.38 -13.03 11.21
C ARG A 437 -5.19 -12.24 11.77
N ALA A 438 -4.95 -11.05 11.23
CA ALA A 438 -3.87 -10.17 11.67
C ALA A 438 -4.19 -9.35 12.93
N GLY A 439 -5.46 -9.31 13.37
CA GLY A 439 -5.91 -8.40 14.41
C GLY A 439 -5.75 -6.92 14.01
N ALA A 440 -5.94 -6.62 12.72
CA ALA A 440 -5.72 -5.30 12.14
C ALA A 440 -7.04 -4.68 11.66
N PHE A 441 -7.12 -3.35 11.69
CA PHE A 441 -8.20 -2.62 11.02
C PHE A 441 -7.76 -2.19 9.62
N VAL A 442 -8.73 -1.77 8.78
CA VAL A 442 -8.45 -1.33 7.41
C VAL A 442 -9.05 0.06 7.15
N VAL A 443 -8.29 0.86 6.43
CA VAL A 443 -8.68 2.17 5.89
C VAL A 443 -8.69 2.05 4.38
N GLY A 444 -9.83 2.34 3.76
CA GLY A 444 -9.93 2.51 2.32
C GLY A 444 -9.74 3.97 1.97
N GLU A 445 -8.73 4.28 1.16
CA GLU A 445 -8.59 5.61 0.58
C GLU A 445 -9.71 5.82 -0.46
N ASP A 446 -10.75 6.56 -0.06
CA ASP A 446 -11.97 6.85 -0.84
C ASP A 446 -12.05 8.34 -1.25
N LEU A 447 -10.95 8.89 -1.74
CA LEU A 447 -10.86 10.24 -2.29
C LEU A 447 -11.15 10.24 -3.81
N GLY A 448 -11.30 11.44 -4.38
CA GLY A 448 -11.60 11.62 -5.80
C GLY A 448 -13.04 11.21 -6.17
N THR A 449 -13.19 10.67 -7.39
CA THR A 449 -14.51 10.32 -7.95
C THR A 449 -14.96 8.95 -7.44
N VAL A 450 -15.68 8.95 -6.32
CA VAL A 450 -16.24 7.76 -5.70
C VAL A 450 -17.62 7.46 -6.28
N GLU A 451 -17.87 6.20 -6.64
CA GLU A 451 -19.17 5.76 -7.14
C GLU A 451 -20.21 5.65 -6.01
N ASP A 452 -21.47 5.98 -6.34
CA ASP A 452 -22.61 5.82 -5.44
C ASP A 452 -22.67 4.40 -4.85
N GLY A 453 -22.92 4.30 -3.55
CA GLY A 453 -23.01 3.01 -2.84
C GLY A 453 -21.67 2.46 -2.34
N VAL A 454 -20.53 2.95 -2.84
CA VAL A 454 -19.20 2.48 -2.39
C VAL A 454 -18.99 2.81 -0.92
N ARG A 455 -19.23 4.05 -0.50
CA ARG A 455 -19.03 4.48 0.90
C ARG A 455 -19.94 3.76 1.87
N GLU A 456 -21.18 3.51 1.46
CA GLU A 456 -22.16 2.73 2.20
C GLU A 456 -21.68 1.29 2.38
N THR A 457 -21.16 0.68 1.32
CA THR A 457 -20.61 -0.69 1.35
C THR A 457 -19.38 -0.77 2.26
N LEU A 458 -18.45 0.19 2.15
CA LEU A 458 -17.28 0.28 3.05
C LEU A 458 -17.72 0.39 4.51
N ALA A 459 -18.69 1.27 4.82
CA ALA A 459 -19.22 1.43 6.17
C ALA A 459 -19.89 0.15 6.70
N GLN A 460 -20.70 -0.55 5.88
CA GLN A 460 -21.31 -1.84 6.24
C GLN A 460 -20.27 -2.92 6.55
N ARG A 461 -19.17 -2.95 5.78
CA ARG A 461 -18.03 -3.84 6.01
C ARG A 461 -17.06 -3.32 7.08
N ARG A 462 -17.35 -2.17 7.70
CA ARG A 462 -16.52 -1.46 8.68
C ARG A 462 -15.09 -1.15 8.17
N VAL A 463 -14.93 -0.96 6.87
CA VAL A 463 -13.72 -0.35 6.31
C VAL A 463 -13.76 1.15 6.61
N LEU A 464 -12.72 1.69 7.23
CA LEU A 464 -12.66 3.11 7.57
C LEU A 464 -12.51 3.93 6.27
N SER A 465 -13.32 4.97 6.10
CA SER A 465 -13.13 5.96 5.04
C SER A 465 -11.89 6.82 5.32
N TYR A 466 -11.32 7.46 4.30
CA TYR A 466 -10.24 8.43 4.43
C TYR A 466 -10.76 9.85 4.22
N ARG A 467 -10.71 10.69 5.26
CA ARG A 467 -11.24 12.07 5.25
C ARG A 467 -10.09 13.06 5.27
N CYS A 468 -9.84 13.68 4.13
CA CYS A 468 -8.81 14.71 3.97
C CYS A 468 -9.46 16.10 4.01
N LEU A 469 -9.01 16.97 4.92
CA LEU A 469 -9.60 18.30 5.11
C LEU A 469 -9.62 19.14 3.82
N TRP A 470 -8.70 18.90 2.87
CA TRP A 470 -8.62 19.69 1.64
C TRP A 470 -9.87 19.54 0.77
N PHE A 471 -10.47 18.36 0.83
CA PHE A 471 -11.64 17.98 0.04
C PHE A 471 -12.96 18.15 0.78
N GLU A 472 -12.92 18.55 2.04
CA GLU A 472 -14.10 18.61 2.90
C GLU A 472 -14.59 20.06 3.03
N ALA A 473 -15.90 20.26 2.88
CA ALA A 473 -16.53 21.58 3.00
C ALA A 473 -16.67 22.04 4.46
N GLY A 474 -16.76 21.07 5.38
CA GLY A 474 -17.03 21.28 6.80
C GLY A 474 -15.81 21.09 7.70
N LEU A 475 -16.00 21.38 8.99
CA LEU A 475 -14.99 21.17 10.02
C LEU A 475 -14.75 19.66 10.29
N PRO A 476 -13.54 19.24 10.70
CA PRO A 476 -13.24 17.84 11.00
C PRO A 476 -14.19 17.18 12.02
N LYS A 477 -14.81 17.95 12.92
CA LYS A 477 -15.84 17.45 13.86
C LYS A 477 -17.05 16.79 13.17
N ALA A 478 -17.27 17.08 11.88
CA ALA A 478 -18.33 16.50 11.07
C ALA A 478 -17.89 15.21 10.34
N PHE A 479 -16.60 14.86 10.36
CA PHE A 479 -16.13 13.63 9.73
C PHE A 479 -16.86 12.41 10.33
N PRO A 480 -17.20 11.40 9.51
CA PRO A 480 -17.87 10.20 10.01
C PRO A 480 -16.97 9.47 11.00
N ARG A 481 -17.56 8.84 12.02
CA ARG A 481 -16.80 8.10 13.04
C ARG A 481 -15.93 7.01 12.43
N LEU A 482 -16.47 6.22 11.50
CA LEU A 482 -15.75 5.15 10.78
C LEU A 482 -14.83 5.75 9.69
N SER A 483 -13.88 6.57 10.11
CA SER A 483 -12.87 7.13 9.22
C SER A 483 -11.51 7.29 9.89
N LEU A 484 -10.50 7.39 9.04
CA LEU A 484 -9.25 8.08 9.31
C LEU A 484 -9.42 9.56 8.89
N GLY A 485 -9.13 10.49 9.80
CA GLY A 485 -9.10 11.92 9.53
C GLY A 485 -7.67 12.42 9.34
N ALA A 486 -7.42 13.15 8.27
CA ALA A 486 -6.15 13.78 7.97
C ALA A 486 -6.38 15.21 7.46
N ILE A 487 -5.35 16.05 7.57
CA ILE A 487 -5.38 17.40 7.03
C ILE A 487 -4.99 17.39 5.55
N THR A 488 -3.86 16.76 5.24
CA THR A 488 -3.31 16.57 3.89
C THR A 488 -2.78 15.14 3.71
N THR A 489 -2.27 14.81 2.52
CA THR A 489 -1.58 13.56 2.19
C THR A 489 -0.21 13.87 1.58
N HIS A 490 0.57 12.83 1.25
CA HIS A 490 1.88 13.00 0.60
C HIS A 490 1.78 13.48 -0.86
N ASP A 491 0.60 13.37 -1.49
CA ASP A 491 0.32 13.84 -2.86
C ASP A 491 -0.20 15.28 -2.91
N LEU A 492 -0.57 15.83 -1.77
CA LEU A 492 -1.28 17.09 -1.64
C LEU A 492 -0.37 18.17 -1.02
N PRO A 493 -0.70 19.47 -1.19
CA PRO A 493 0.10 20.53 -0.59
C PRO A 493 0.24 20.33 0.91
N THR A 494 1.44 20.56 1.45
CA THR A 494 1.61 20.72 2.89
C THR A 494 0.85 21.96 3.37
N ILE A 495 0.56 22.05 4.67
CA ILE A 495 -0.11 23.25 5.20
C ILE A 495 0.75 24.49 4.93
N ALA A 496 2.07 24.39 5.13
CA ALA A 496 2.99 25.51 4.90
C ALA A 496 3.03 25.90 3.42
N GLY A 497 3.17 24.94 2.51
CA GLY A 497 3.26 25.19 1.06
C GLY A 497 1.98 25.78 0.47
N LEU A 498 0.82 25.36 0.97
CA LEU A 498 -0.46 25.98 0.63
C LEU A 498 -0.56 27.41 1.19
N TRP A 499 -0.15 27.60 2.45
CA TRP A 499 -0.35 28.85 3.17
C TRP A 499 0.54 29.98 2.66
N ASN A 500 1.80 29.69 2.34
CA ASN A 500 2.74 30.68 1.81
C ASN A 500 2.66 30.83 0.28
N GLY A 501 1.99 29.90 -0.42
CA GLY A 501 1.84 29.89 -1.87
C GLY A 501 2.97 29.21 -2.64
N SER A 502 3.99 28.69 -1.96
CA SER A 502 5.15 28.06 -2.60
C SER A 502 4.77 26.82 -3.41
N ASP A 503 3.71 26.12 -3.00
CA ASP A 503 3.20 24.95 -3.72
C ASP A 503 2.62 25.32 -5.10
N LEU A 504 1.88 26.42 -5.17
CA LEU A 504 1.36 26.94 -6.43
C LEU A 504 2.50 27.45 -7.31
N ASP A 505 3.46 28.17 -6.73
CA ASP A 505 4.64 28.65 -7.46
C ASP A 505 5.50 27.49 -7.98
N ALA A 506 5.63 26.40 -7.22
CA ALA A 506 6.30 25.18 -7.68
C ALA A 506 5.57 24.58 -8.89
N GLN A 507 4.24 24.39 -8.81
CA GLN A 507 3.46 23.88 -9.94
C GLN A 507 3.61 24.74 -11.20
N ARG A 508 3.56 26.08 -11.06
CA ARG A 508 3.77 27.02 -12.18
C ARG A 508 5.16 26.89 -12.79
N LYS A 509 6.22 26.81 -11.97
CA LYS A 509 7.60 26.63 -12.43
C LYS A 509 7.81 25.33 -13.21
N LEU A 510 7.05 24.29 -12.87
CA LEU A 510 7.07 23.00 -13.54
C LEU A 510 6.22 22.99 -14.83
N GLY A 511 5.55 24.09 -15.18
CA GLY A 511 4.66 24.16 -16.33
C GLY A 511 3.39 23.31 -16.17
N LEU A 512 3.03 22.95 -14.94
CA LEU A 512 1.77 22.28 -14.65
C LEU A 512 0.61 23.28 -14.83
N ASN A 513 -0.60 22.76 -15.04
CA ASN A 513 -1.83 23.56 -15.11
C ASN A 513 -2.62 23.41 -13.79
N PRO A 514 -2.16 23.99 -12.66
CA PRO A 514 -2.83 23.86 -11.38
C PRO A 514 -4.21 24.53 -11.43
N ASN A 515 -5.18 23.96 -10.72
CA ASN A 515 -6.43 24.64 -10.46
C ASN A 515 -6.23 25.69 -9.35
N GLU A 516 -5.82 26.90 -9.74
CA GLU A 516 -5.51 27.98 -8.80
C GLU A 516 -6.70 28.41 -7.96
N GLU A 517 -7.90 28.40 -8.55
CA GLU A 517 -9.15 28.71 -7.85
C GLU A 517 -9.39 27.70 -6.73
N ALA A 518 -9.26 26.40 -7.01
CA ALA A 518 -9.41 25.36 -6.00
C ALA A 518 -8.37 25.47 -4.87
N LEU A 519 -7.11 25.77 -5.17
CA LEU A 519 -6.08 25.98 -4.16
C LEU A 519 -6.35 27.23 -3.31
N GLY A 520 -6.77 28.33 -3.95
CA GLY A 520 -7.20 29.56 -3.30
C GLY A 520 -8.38 29.32 -2.35
N ASP A 521 -9.34 28.53 -2.79
CA ASP A 521 -10.50 28.11 -2.00
C ASP A 521 -10.11 27.29 -0.77
N ILE A 522 -9.20 26.31 -0.91
CA ILE A 522 -8.70 25.53 0.23
C ILE A 522 -8.01 26.47 1.23
N ARG A 523 -7.14 27.37 0.76
CA ARG A 523 -6.45 28.36 1.63
C ARG A 523 -7.44 29.28 2.33
N HIS A 524 -8.45 29.77 1.62
CA HIS A 524 -9.50 30.63 2.18
C HIS A 524 -10.34 29.88 3.23
N ARG A 525 -10.76 28.64 2.94
CA ARG A 525 -11.45 27.78 3.91
C ARG A 525 -10.58 27.57 5.14
N LEU A 526 -9.31 27.20 4.97
CA LEU A 526 -8.38 26.97 6.07
C LEU A 526 -8.25 28.22 6.97
N ARG A 527 -8.10 29.41 6.39
CA ARG A 527 -8.08 30.69 7.12
C ARG A 527 -9.37 30.89 7.92
N ARG A 528 -10.54 30.69 7.31
CA ARG A 528 -11.84 30.85 7.99
C ARG A 528 -11.98 29.87 9.16
N MET A 529 -11.61 28.61 8.96
CA MET A 529 -11.75 27.55 9.97
C MET A 529 -10.80 27.75 11.15
N THR A 530 -9.54 28.11 10.87
CA THR A 530 -8.50 28.32 11.91
C THR A 530 -8.61 29.68 12.61
N ARG A 531 -9.31 30.64 12.00
CA ARG A 531 -9.49 32.03 12.45
C ARG A 531 -8.16 32.77 12.67
N VAL A 532 -7.14 32.39 11.91
CA VAL A 532 -5.84 33.08 11.90
C VAL A 532 -5.90 34.30 10.97
N ARG A 533 -5.02 35.26 11.21
CA ARG A 533 -4.82 36.40 10.29
C ARG A 533 -4.15 35.91 9.00
N ALA A 534 -4.32 36.65 7.91
CA ALA A 534 -3.76 36.28 6.60
C ALA A 534 -2.22 36.32 6.57
N ASP A 535 -1.60 37.11 7.45
CA ASP A 535 -0.16 37.28 7.64
C ASP A 535 0.42 36.37 8.73
N ALA A 536 -0.38 35.46 9.29
CA ALA A 536 0.09 34.56 10.34
C ALA A 536 1.22 33.63 9.84
N PRO A 537 2.23 33.32 10.68
CA PRO A 537 3.25 32.34 10.32
C PRO A 537 2.63 30.95 10.12
N ALA A 538 3.22 30.14 9.24
CA ALA A 538 2.69 28.83 8.85
C ALA A 538 2.53 27.90 10.06
N GLU A 539 3.47 27.94 11.02
CA GLU A 539 3.44 27.18 12.26
C GLU A 539 2.17 27.44 13.06
N ARG A 540 1.72 28.70 13.13
CA ARG A 540 0.47 29.05 13.81
C ARG A 540 -0.74 28.45 13.09
N VAL A 541 -0.74 28.44 11.77
CA VAL A 541 -1.82 27.83 10.98
C VAL A 541 -1.84 26.32 11.19
N ILE A 542 -0.68 25.68 11.17
CA ILE A 542 -0.50 24.24 11.44
C ILE A 542 -1.08 23.88 12.80
N GLU A 543 -0.71 24.60 13.86
CA GLU A 543 -1.25 24.34 15.20
C GLU A 543 -2.78 24.42 15.26
N ARG A 544 -3.36 25.46 14.65
CA ARG A 544 -4.81 25.66 14.64
C ARG A 544 -5.54 24.65 13.75
N ALA A 545 -4.93 24.20 12.67
CA ALA A 545 -5.47 23.12 11.85
C ALA A 545 -5.49 21.80 12.65
N HIS A 546 -4.44 21.53 13.43
CA HIS A 546 -4.38 20.35 14.29
C HIS A 546 -5.31 20.42 15.51
N ASP A 547 -5.65 21.62 16.01
CA ASP A 547 -6.77 21.79 16.96
C ASP A 547 -8.08 21.29 16.37
N LEU A 548 -8.37 21.67 15.12
CA LEU A 548 -9.58 21.23 14.43
C LEU A 548 -9.56 19.72 14.20
N LEU A 549 -8.42 19.15 13.79
CA LEU A 549 -8.27 17.70 13.60
C LEU A 549 -8.41 16.93 14.92
N ALA A 550 -7.93 17.48 16.04
CA ALA A 550 -8.11 16.90 17.36
C ALA A 550 -9.60 16.77 17.74
N ASP A 551 -10.47 17.62 17.20
CA ASP A 551 -11.92 17.58 17.37
C ASP A 551 -12.65 16.63 16.41
N ALA A 552 -11.94 15.99 15.47
CA ALA A 552 -12.54 15.05 14.53
C ALA A 552 -13.14 13.83 15.24
N ARG A 553 -14.32 13.40 14.76
CA ARG A 553 -15.00 12.19 15.25
C ARG A 553 -14.39 10.88 14.71
N SER A 554 -13.50 10.99 13.72
CA SER A 554 -12.73 9.88 13.16
C SER A 554 -12.09 9.02 14.26
N VAL A 555 -12.21 7.70 14.14
CA VAL A 555 -11.59 6.75 15.09
C VAL A 555 -10.07 6.68 14.94
N VAL A 556 -9.53 7.10 13.80
CA VAL A 556 -8.09 7.29 13.60
C VAL A 556 -7.89 8.72 13.11
N VAL A 557 -6.86 9.41 13.59
CA VAL A 557 -6.39 10.67 12.99
C VAL A 557 -4.89 10.63 12.76
N THR A 558 -4.42 11.22 11.67
CA THR A 558 -2.99 11.25 11.35
C THR A 558 -2.49 12.65 11.08
N ALA A 559 -1.30 12.97 11.59
CA ALA A 559 -0.54 14.18 11.25
C ALA A 559 0.71 13.81 10.43
N THR A 560 1.15 14.68 9.52
CA THR A 560 2.37 14.45 8.74
C THR A 560 3.61 14.95 9.50
N LEU A 561 4.77 14.36 9.23
CA LEU A 561 6.03 14.87 9.76
C LEU A 561 6.47 16.18 9.07
N ASP A 562 6.05 16.40 7.83
CA ASP A 562 6.21 17.65 7.10
C ASP A 562 5.58 18.83 7.87
N ASP A 563 4.36 18.65 8.39
CA ASP A 563 3.69 19.65 9.22
C ASP A 563 4.43 19.87 10.56
N ALA A 564 5.01 18.82 11.14
CA ALA A 564 5.80 18.91 12.38
C ALA A 564 7.05 19.80 12.24
N LEU A 565 7.50 20.02 10.99
CA LEU A 565 8.66 20.81 10.62
C LEU A 565 8.32 22.04 9.76
N ALA A 566 7.04 22.30 9.51
CA ALA A 566 6.55 23.34 8.61
C ALA A 566 7.19 23.30 7.20
N VAL A 567 7.43 22.08 6.69
CA VAL A 567 8.00 21.86 5.35
C VAL A 567 7.04 22.39 4.28
N SER A 568 7.55 23.15 3.32
CA SER A 568 6.74 23.78 2.27
C SER A 568 6.61 22.90 1.03
N GLU A 569 7.60 22.04 0.78
CA GLU A 569 7.66 21.14 -0.37
C GLU A 569 6.77 19.90 -0.14
N ARG A 570 6.09 19.42 -1.19
CA ARG A 570 5.44 18.12 -1.15
C ARG A 570 6.46 16.99 -1.27
N PRO A 571 6.23 15.84 -0.59
CA PRO A 571 6.97 14.61 -0.86
C PRO A 571 6.77 14.11 -2.30
N ASN A 572 5.59 14.29 -2.87
CA ASN A 572 5.25 13.93 -4.25
C ASN A 572 4.43 15.04 -4.94
N MET A 573 4.74 15.29 -6.21
CA MET A 573 4.02 16.19 -7.11
C MET A 573 3.36 15.34 -8.20
N PRO A 574 2.09 14.94 -8.04
CA PRO A 574 1.39 14.11 -9.02
C PRO A 574 1.46 14.69 -10.44
N GLY A 575 1.63 13.83 -11.43
CA GLY A 575 1.77 14.23 -12.84
C GLY A 575 3.19 14.62 -13.26
N THR A 576 4.18 14.44 -12.39
CA THR A 576 5.61 14.62 -12.72
C THR A 576 6.37 13.32 -12.51
N VAL A 577 7.48 13.15 -13.25
CA VAL A 577 8.38 12.01 -13.12
C VAL A 577 9.74 12.49 -12.64
N ASN A 578 10.40 13.36 -13.42
CA ASN A 578 11.76 13.84 -13.15
C ASN A 578 11.83 15.35 -12.89
N GLU A 579 10.74 16.07 -13.13
CA GLU A 579 10.63 17.52 -13.00
C GLU A 579 10.61 17.96 -11.53
N TRP A 580 10.05 17.11 -10.66
CA TRP A 580 10.09 17.26 -9.20
C TRP A 580 10.90 16.11 -8.57
N PRO A 581 11.62 16.33 -7.46
CA PRO A 581 12.31 15.26 -6.73
C PRO A 581 11.32 14.37 -5.96
N ASN A 582 10.36 13.77 -6.67
CA ASN A 582 9.33 12.89 -6.11
C ASN A 582 9.98 11.81 -5.26
N TRP A 583 9.45 11.66 -4.04
CA TRP A 583 9.88 10.67 -3.06
C TRP A 583 11.36 10.78 -2.69
N SER A 584 12.04 11.86 -3.04
CA SER A 584 13.51 11.94 -2.97
C SER A 584 14.00 13.11 -2.13
N LEU A 585 13.12 13.64 -1.28
CA LEU A 585 13.45 14.66 -0.29
C LEU A 585 13.38 14.06 1.12
N ALA A 586 14.47 14.19 1.86
CA ALA A 586 14.51 13.98 3.29
C ALA A 586 13.84 15.14 4.04
N LEU A 587 13.41 14.86 5.27
CA LEU A 587 13.01 15.89 6.21
C LEU A 587 14.20 16.85 6.45
N PRO A 588 13.96 18.14 6.73
CA PRO A 588 15.02 19.15 6.82
C PRO A 588 15.96 18.98 8.02
N VAL A 589 15.61 18.14 8.99
CA VAL A 589 16.42 17.85 10.18
C VAL A 589 16.39 16.35 10.48
N PRO A 590 17.44 15.80 11.11
CA PRO A 590 17.45 14.41 11.52
C PRO A 590 16.45 14.14 12.66
N LEU A 591 16.15 12.86 12.92
CA LEU A 591 15.21 12.44 13.97
C LEU A 591 15.57 12.99 15.35
N GLU A 592 16.85 13.04 15.71
CA GLU A 592 17.35 13.61 16.97
C GLU A 592 16.82 15.03 17.23
N ASP A 593 16.77 15.83 16.17
CA ASP A 593 16.36 17.23 16.22
C ASP A 593 14.85 17.35 16.11
N LEU A 594 14.21 16.57 15.22
CA LEU A 594 12.76 16.47 15.10
C LEU A 594 12.11 16.21 16.47
N GLU A 595 12.67 15.27 17.24
CA GLU A 595 12.18 14.86 18.56
C GLU A 595 12.07 16.02 19.56
N ARG A 596 12.84 17.09 19.34
CA ARG A 596 12.92 18.29 20.19
C ARG A 596 12.17 19.49 19.63
N ARG A 597 11.59 19.41 18.42
CA ARG A 597 10.95 20.56 17.77
C ARG A 597 9.68 20.98 18.51
N PRO A 598 9.55 22.27 18.88
CA PRO A 598 8.36 22.76 19.59
C PRO A 598 7.04 22.48 18.85
N LEU A 599 7.03 22.64 17.51
CA LEU A 599 5.84 22.40 16.69
C LEU A 599 5.42 20.93 16.69
N ALA A 600 6.37 20.00 16.53
CA ALA A 600 6.13 18.56 16.62
C ALA A 600 5.49 18.16 17.97
N LEU A 601 6.05 18.67 19.07
CA LEU A 601 5.52 18.43 20.42
C LEU A 601 4.14 19.08 20.63
N SER A 602 3.91 20.27 20.06
CA SER A 602 2.61 20.96 20.10
C SER A 602 1.52 20.15 19.40
N ILE A 603 1.76 19.69 18.17
CA ILE A 603 0.84 18.84 17.40
C ILE A 603 0.51 17.57 18.20
N ALA A 604 1.53 16.89 18.71
CA ALA A 604 1.35 15.65 19.46
C ALA A 604 0.48 15.85 20.71
N ARG A 605 0.71 16.93 21.48
CA ARG A 605 -0.13 17.25 22.65
C ARG A 605 -1.59 17.47 22.28
N ARG A 606 -1.86 18.22 21.19
CA ARG A 606 -3.22 18.50 20.70
C ARG A 606 -3.96 17.21 20.33
N LEU A 607 -3.30 16.31 19.61
CA LEU A 607 -3.91 15.04 19.18
C LEU A 607 -4.04 14.02 20.31
N ALA A 608 -3.12 14.02 21.28
CA ALA A 608 -3.13 13.13 22.44
C ALA A 608 -4.18 13.49 23.50
N ALA A 609 -4.51 14.78 23.67
CA ALA A 609 -5.38 15.28 24.75
C ALA A 609 -6.83 14.74 24.73
N ARG A 610 -7.30 14.19 23.60
CA ARG A 610 -8.68 13.68 23.43
C ARG A 610 -8.82 12.16 23.57
N ARG A 611 -8.01 11.50 24.40
CA ARG A 611 -8.28 10.10 24.77
C ARG A 611 -9.59 10.02 25.56
N PRO A 612 -10.52 9.10 25.23
CA PRO A 612 -11.60 8.79 26.15
C PRO A 612 -10.97 8.31 27.47
N ALA A 613 -11.39 8.87 28.59
CA ALA A 613 -11.02 8.35 29.91
C ALA A 613 -11.31 6.85 29.92
N ARG A 614 -10.31 6.05 30.33
CA ARG A 614 -10.46 4.61 30.53
C ARG A 614 -11.66 4.41 31.45
N ALA A 615 -12.71 3.72 31.00
CA ALA A 615 -13.76 3.25 31.90
C ALA A 615 -13.09 2.28 32.87
N VAL A 616 -12.73 2.78 34.05
CA VAL A 616 -12.35 1.95 35.18
C VAL A 616 -13.60 1.15 35.49
N LYS A 617 -13.60 -0.14 35.13
CA LYS A 617 -14.52 -1.10 35.73
C LYS A 617 -14.26 -1.02 37.24
N LYS A 618 -15.15 -0.37 37.98
CA LYS A 618 -15.30 -0.65 39.40
C LYS A 618 -15.68 -2.12 39.47
N GLU A 619 -14.74 -2.97 39.85
CA GLU A 619 -15.08 -4.23 40.49
C GLU A 619 -15.87 -3.87 41.74
N SER A 620 -17.17 -4.11 41.70
CA SER A 620 -18.03 -4.06 42.87
C SER A 620 -17.70 -5.30 43.71
N SER A 621 -16.87 -5.09 44.72
CA SER A 621 -16.81 -5.94 45.90
C SER A 621 -18.04 -5.69 46.76
N SER A 622 -19.00 -6.62 46.70
CA SER A 622 -19.95 -6.99 47.76
C SER A 622 -20.80 -8.16 47.28
#